data_AF-A0A955C1E2-F1
#
_entry.id   AF-A0A955C1E2-F1
#
_cell.length_a   1.000
_cell.length_b   1.000
_cell.length_c   1.000
_cell.angle_alpha   90.00
_cell.angle_beta   90.00
_cell.angle_gamma   90.00
#
_symmetry.space_group_name_H-M   'P 1'
#
loop_
_entity.id
_entity.type
_entity.pdbx_description
1 polymer ?
#
loop_
_entity_poly.entity_id
_entity_poly.type
_entity_poly.pdbx_seq_one_letter_code
_entity_poly.pdbx_strand_id
1 'polypeptide(L)'
;MTIATDRPLPRLRPIDIAPIDDNGEIAFVLRDMTRIAPQAMALSGAGYFIVAHFDGENDIGAIQRAFLQQFGQSINPEQVVELATTLDEALMLETDRFQHAYAQRAAEYLAADARDNRERWPDADEMGEEIAAALTDGRAVKNEEVLRGVIAPHLDYPRGAPCYADAYATLREAGPADRYVILGTNHFGRSHSVVATRKDFVTPLGRVGTDRAFLEELDSRVGGGLFDHEFDHDAEHSIELQVHLLQTLFPDAEFEIVAALCPDPCGPTGTAPADGNGADLGEFADALAEMIASDHARTVVIASADFSHVGQRFGDEDPTTEDFLANVGLY
;
A
#
# COMPACT_ATOMS: atom_id res chain seq x y z
N MET A 1 5.62 -10.48 27.29
CA MET A 1 7.01 -10.03 27.44
C MET A 1 7.20 -9.48 28.86
N THR A 2 8.34 -9.68 29.54
CA THR A 2 8.61 -8.96 30.80
C THR A 2 9.32 -7.66 30.44
N ILE A 3 8.62 -6.53 30.58
CA ILE A 3 9.19 -5.20 30.29
C ILE A 3 10.09 -4.80 31.46
N ALA A 4 11.40 -4.70 31.20
CA ALA A 4 12.36 -4.17 32.16
C ALA A 4 12.38 -2.64 32.06
N THR A 5 12.46 -1.96 33.21
CA THR A 5 12.39 -0.49 33.27
C THR A 5 13.67 0.21 32.81
N ASP A 6 14.78 -0.52 32.74
CA ASP A 6 16.13 -0.04 32.42
C ASP A 6 16.60 -0.48 31.01
N ARG A 7 15.67 -0.92 30.16
CA ARG A 7 15.95 -1.30 28.77
C ARG A 7 15.10 -0.49 27.81
N PRO A 8 15.61 -0.25 26.58
CA PRO A 8 14.80 0.33 25.52
C PRO A 8 13.51 -0.47 25.30
N LEU A 9 12.40 0.25 25.15
CA LEU A 9 11.13 -0.35 24.79
C LEU A 9 11.15 -0.76 23.30
N PRO A 10 10.40 -1.81 22.91
CA PRO A 10 10.28 -2.17 21.50
C PRO A 10 9.72 -1.02 20.67
N ARG A 11 10.17 -0.96 19.42
CA ARG A 11 9.72 0.04 18.44
C ARG A 11 8.26 -0.17 18.07
N LEU A 12 7.48 0.90 17.94
CA LEU A 12 6.18 0.89 17.27
C LEU A 12 6.39 0.62 15.77
N ARG A 13 5.64 -0.33 15.22
CA ARG A 13 5.67 -0.60 13.78
C ARG A 13 5.21 0.62 12.97
N PRO A 14 5.40 0.64 11.64
CA PRO A 14 4.69 1.57 10.77
C PRO A 14 3.17 1.33 10.86
N ILE A 15 2.52 2.07 11.75
CA ILE A 15 1.08 2.01 12.06
C ILE A 15 0.47 3.34 11.59
N ASP A 16 -0.69 3.28 10.91
CA ASP A 16 -1.43 4.50 10.56
C ASP A 16 -2.02 5.08 11.84
N ILE A 17 -1.77 6.38 12.06
CA ILE A 17 -2.26 7.12 13.22
C ILE A 17 -3.06 8.31 12.74
N ALA A 18 -4.34 8.34 13.09
CA ALA A 18 -5.27 9.41 12.71
C ALA A 18 -5.90 10.06 13.95
N PRO A 19 -5.99 11.40 14.01
CA PRO A 19 -6.71 12.07 15.09
C PRO A 19 -8.22 11.85 14.94
N ILE A 20 -8.92 11.73 16.07
CA ILE A 20 -10.37 11.68 16.16
C ILE A 20 -10.87 12.64 17.25
N ASP A 21 -12.07 13.18 17.08
CA ASP A 21 -12.80 13.84 18.16
C ASP A 21 -13.48 12.76 19.02
N ASP A 22 -13.10 12.71 20.29
CA ASP A 22 -13.75 11.90 21.32
C ASP A 22 -14.38 12.84 22.35
N ASN A 23 -15.66 13.15 22.17
CA ASN A 23 -16.45 13.99 23.07
C ASN A 23 -15.83 15.39 23.32
N GLY A 24 -15.23 16.00 22.30
CA GLY A 24 -14.58 17.30 22.37
C GLY A 24 -13.12 17.28 22.85
N GLU A 25 -12.55 16.10 23.11
CA GLU A 25 -11.11 15.90 23.28
C GLU A 25 -10.50 15.22 22.05
N ILE A 26 -9.24 15.56 21.73
CA ILE A 26 -8.53 14.91 20.62
C ILE A 26 -7.92 13.60 21.12
N ALA A 27 -8.33 12.50 20.51
CA ALA A 27 -7.71 11.18 20.64
C ALA A 27 -7.07 10.75 19.31
N PHE A 28 -6.29 9.66 19.34
CA PHE A 28 -5.56 9.14 18.19
C PHE A 28 -5.88 7.66 18.00
N VAL A 29 -6.33 7.29 16.81
CA VAL A 29 -6.60 5.89 16.45
C VAL A 29 -5.41 5.32 15.70
N LEU A 30 -4.92 4.18 16.18
CA LEU A 30 -3.86 3.37 15.60
C LEU A 30 -4.49 2.24 14.78
N ARG A 31 -4.07 2.11 13.52
CA ARG A 31 -4.55 1.08 12.59
C ARG A 31 -3.38 0.43 11.86
N ASP A 32 -3.37 -0.90 11.86
CA ASP A 32 -2.43 -1.66 11.05
C ASP A 32 -3.02 -1.91 9.66
N MET A 33 -2.50 -1.19 8.67
CA MET A 33 -2.93 -1.33 7.27
C MET A 33 -2.54 -2.70 6.67
N THR A 34 -1.58 -3.41 7.27
CA THR A 34 -1.27 -4.80 6.86
C THR A 34 -2.30 -5.82 7.34
N ARG A 35 -3.20 -5.42 8.25
CA ARG A 35 -4.25 -6.24 8.89
C ARG A 35 -3.72 -7.44 9.69
N ILE A 36 -2.43 -7.46 10.04
CA ILE A 36 -1.85 -8.46 10.94
C ILE A 36 -2.31 -8.20 12.38
N ALA A 37 -2.44 -6.93 12.76
CA ALA A 37 -3.09 -6.45 13.97
C ALA A 37 -4.50 -5.93 13.63
N PRO A 38 -5.55 -6.79 13.62
CA PRO A 38 -6.86 -6.42 13.08
C PRO A 38 -7.65 -5.44 13.96
N GLN A 39 -7.27 -5.27 15.23
CA GLN A 39 -7.98 -4.40 16.16
C GLN A 39 -7.36 -3.01 16.19
N ALA A 40 -8.15 -2.00 15.81
CA ALA A 40 -7.75 -0.61 16.00
C ALA A 40 -7.70 -0.26 17.49
N MET A 41 -6.75 0.59 17.87
CA MET A 41 -6.58 1.07 19.24
C MET A 41 -6.73 2.59 19.31
N ALA A 42 -7.41 3.11 20.33
CA ALA A 42 -7.48 4.55 20.57
C ALA A 42 -6.54 4.94 21.72
N LEU A 43 -5.82 6.04 21.55
CA LEU A 43 -4.94 6.64 22.56
C LEU A 43 -5.39 8.07 22.86
N SER A 44 -5.28 8.47 24.12
CA SER A 44 -5.34 9.89 24.48
C SER A 44 -4.13 10.64 23.92
N GLY A 45 -4.16 11.98 23.90
CA GLY A 45 -2.98 12.77 23.52
C GLY A 45 -1.73 12.48 24.36
N ALA A 46 -1.89 12.17 25.65
CA ALA A 46 -0.79 11.73 26.51
C ALA A 46 -0.26 10.35 26.10
N GLY A 47 -1.14 9.41 25.76
CA GLY A 47 -0.77 8.09 25.26
C GLY A 47 -0.03 8.18 23.93
N TYR A 48 -0.51 9.01 23.00
CA TYR A 48 0.16 9.27 21.73
C TYR A 48 1.58 9.82 21.92
N PHE A 49 1.75 10.80 22.82
CA PHE A 49 3.09 11.31 23.14
C PHE A 49 4.03 10.21 23.64
N ILE A 50 3.56 9.33 24.53
CA ILE A 50 4.36 8.21 25.05
C ILE A 50 4.75 7.26 23.92
N VAL A 51 3.80 6.87 23.07
CA VAL A 51 4.02 5.94 21.95
C VAL A 51 4.93 6.51 20.88
N ALA A 52 4.91 7.83 20.66
CA ALA A 52 5.84 8.50 19.74
C ALA A 52 7.32 8.32 20.13
N HIS A 53 7.61 7.92 21.39
CA HIS A 53 8.97 7.62 21.85
C HIS A 53 9.29 6.11 21.83
N PHE A 54 8.40 5.26 21.31
CA PHE A 54 8.66 3.82 21.14
C PHE A 54 9.40 3.64 19.81
N ASP A 55 10.67 4.05 19.78
CA ASP A 55 11.54 4.02 18.60
C ASP A 55 12.59 2.90 18.64
N GLY A 56 12.62 2.12 19.74
CA GLY A 56 13.64 1.10 19.99
C GLY A 56 14.87 1.62 20.74
N GLU A 57 14.93 2.91 21.06
CA GLU A 57 16.08 3.55 21.71
C GLU A 57 15.76 4.05 23.13
N ASN A 58 14.53 4.51 23.37
CA ASN A 58 14.13 5.05 24.67
C ASN A 58 13.73 3.96 25.68
N ASP A 59 14.31 4.03 26.88
CA ASP A 59 13.81 3.33 28.06
C ASP A 59 12.67 4.10 28.75
N ILE A 60 12.02 3.47 29.73
CA ILE A 60 10.91 4.10 30.47
C ILE A 60 11.36 5.39 31.16
N GLY A 61 12.58 5.42 31.71
CA GLY A 61 13.11 6.60 32.38
C GLY A 61 13.30 7.79 31.43
N ALA A 62 13.73 7.54 30.19
CA ALA A 62 13.85 8.55 29.14
C ALA A 62 12.49 9.14 28.77
N ILE A 63 11.49 8.27 28.57
CA ILE A 63 10.12 8.69 28.28
C ILE A 63 9.55 9.52 29.44
N GLN A 64 9.77 9.13 30.69
CA GLN A 64 9.34 9.90 31.86
C GLN A 64 9.97 11.30 31.89
N ARG A 65 11.27 11.42 31.58
CA ARG A 65 11.96 12.72 31.52
C ARG A 65 11.38 13.59 30.41
N ALA A 66 11.18 13.03 29.22
CA ALA A 66 10.59 13.75 28.09
C ALA A 66 9.16 14.23 28.41
N PHE A 67 8.34 13.36 29.01
CA PHE A 67 6.98 13.69 29.41
C PHE A 67 6.95 14.80 30.48
N LEU A 68 7.81 14.72 31.49
CA LEU A 68 7.93 15.75 32.52
C LEU A 68 8.35 17.09 31.93
N GLN A 69 9.27 17.09 30.96
CA GLN A 69 9.72 18.31 30.29
C GLN A 69 8.59 18.94 29.45
N GLN A 70 7.79 18.13 28.75
CA GLN A 70 6.72 18.62 27.89
C GLN A 70 5.49 19.10 28.68
N PHE A 71 5.06 18.34 29.69
CA PHE A 71 3.78 18.57 30.36
C PHE A 71 3.92 19.08 31.81
N GLY A 72 5.13 19.13 32.37
CA GLY A 72 5.36 19.50 33.77
C GLY A 72 4.80 18.49 34.78
N GLN A 73 4.39 17.31 34.33
CA GLN A 73 3.83 16.23 35.14
C GLN A 73 4.65 14.95 34.99
N SER A 74 4.78 14.17 36.05
CA SER A 74 5.41 12.85 36.00
C SER A 74 4.38 11.76 35.70
N ILE A 75 4.70 10.84 34.80
CA ILE A 75 3.92 9.61 34.58
C ILE A 75 4.42 8.47 35.46
N ASN A 76 3.52 7.60 35.91
CA ASN A 76 3.92 6.39 36.65
C ASN A 76 4.59 5.41 35.66
N PRO A 77 5.79 4.86 35.95
CA PRO A 77 6.41 3.82 35.12
C PRO A 77 5.48 2.66 34.77
N GLU A 78 4.59 2.27 35.70
CA GLU A 78 3.63 1.20 35.50
C GLU A 78 2.65 1.49 34.35
N GLN A 79 2.26 2.75 34.14
CA GLN A 79 1.39 3.14 33.03
C GLN A 79 2.09 2.97 31.68
N VAL A 80 3.39 3.23 31.63
CA VAL A 80 4.21 3.02 30.41
C VAL A 80 4.34 1.53 30.13
N VAL A 81 4.57 0.72 31.18
CA VAL A 81 4.61 -0.75 31.07
C VAL A 81 3.27 -1.31 30.60
N GLU A 82 2.15 -0.85 31.16
CA GLU A 82 0.80 -1.29 30.79
C GLU A 82 0.49 -0.97 29.32
N LEU A 83 0.79 0.26 28.89
CA LEU A 83 0.61 0.68 27.51
C LEU A 83 1.47 -0.16 26.54
N ALA A 84 2.75 -0.36 26.85
CA ALA A 84 3.64 -1.19 26.03
C ALA A 84 3.21 -2.66 26.00
N THR A 85 2.70 -3.20 27.10
CA THR A 85 2.16 -4.56 27.14
C THR A 85 0.92 -4.67 26.26
N THR A 86 0.02 -3.70 26.33
CA THR A 86 -1.21 -3.67 25.53
C THR A 86 -0.89 -3.58 24.03
N LEU A 87 0.08 -2.76 23.65
CA LEU A 87 0.54 -2.62 22.26
C LEU A 87 1.23 -3.89 21.74
N ASP A 88 2.06 -4.57 22.56
CA ASP A 88 2.65 -5.87 22.20
C ASP A 88 1.56 -6.92 21.99
N GLU A 89 0.59 -7.02 22.91
CA GLU A 89 -0.53 -7.96 22.80
C GLU A 89 -1.40 -7.69 21.57
N ALA A 90 -1.55 -6.43 21.19
CA ALA A 90 -2.23 -6.00 19.97
C ALA A 90 -1.35 -6.11 18.70
N LEU A 91 -0.12 -6.63 18.78
CA LEU A 91 0.81 -6.79 17.65
C LEU A 91 1.22 -5.46 16.98
N MET A 92 1.19 -4.36 17.73
CA MET A 92 1.56 -3.01 17.23
C MET A 92 3.05 -2.71 17.37
N LEU A 93 3.80 -3.53 18.11
CA LEU A 93 5.23 -3.36 18.36
C LEU A 93 6.08 -4.38 17.58
N GLU A 94 7.29 -3.99 17.21
CA GLU A 94 8.32 -4.85 16.64
C GLU A 94 8.89 -5.80 17.70
N THR A 95 8.19 -6.90 17.96
CA THR A 95 8.57 -7.93 18.93
C THR A 95 8.57 -9.32 18.31
N ASP A 96 9.16 -10.30 18.99
CA ASP A 96 9.09 -11.72 18.58
C ASP A 96 7.64 -12.21 18.40
N ARG A 97 6.70 -11.67 19.20
CA ARG A 97 5.27 -11.98 19.09
C ARG A 97 4.73 -11.52 17.74
N PHE A 98 5.03 -10.29 17.33
CA PHE A 98 4.66 -9.80 16.01
C PHE A 98 5.36 -10.59 14.90
N GLN A 99 6.66 -10.86 15.01
CA GLN A 99 7.38 -11.62 13.98
C GLN A 99 6.81 -13.04 13.80
N HIS A 100 6.36 -13.69 14.87
CA HIS A 100 5.65 -14.96 14.78
C HIS A 100 4.30 -14.83 14.05
N ALA A 101 3.51 -13.81 14.38
CA ALA A 101 2.23 -13.55 13.72
C ALA A 101 2.40 -13.22 12.23
N TYR A 102 3.39 -12.40 11.88
CA TYR A 102 3.75 -12.08 10.50
C TYR A 102 4.15 -13.35 9.74
N ALA A 103 5.05 -14.17 10.29
CA ALA A 103 5.49 -15.40 9.65
C ALA A 103 4.35 -16.40 9.43
N GLN A 104 3.43 -16.51 10.40
CA GLN A 104 2.24 -17.35 10.26
C GLN A 104 1.34 -16.84 9.12
N ARG A 105 1.03 -15.53 9.11
CA ARG A 105 0.18 -14.94 8.08
C ARG A 105 0.80 -15.04 6.68
N ALA A 106 2.10 -14.82 6.56
CA ALA A 106 2.85 -15.00 5.32
C ALA A 106 2.78 -16.46 4.84
N ALA A 107 2.96 -17.44 5.73
CA ALA A 107 2.85 -18.85 5.38
C ALA A 107 1.44 -19.24 4.91
N GLU A 108 0.40 -18.72 5.57
CA GLU A 108 -1.01 -18.91 5.16
C GLU A 108 -1.25 -18.34 3.76
N TYR A 109 -0.80 -17.11 3.49
CA TYR A 109 -0.93 -16.47 2.19
C TYR A 109 -0.18 -17.23 1.09
N LEU A 110 1.08 -17.61 1.33
CA LEU A 110 1.88 -18.36 0.37
C LEU A 110 1.27 -19.72 0.04
N ALA A 111 0.65 -20.38 1.02
CA ALA A 111 -0.06 -21.65 0.83
C ALA A 111 -1.41 -21.52 0.10
N ALA A 112 -2.02 -20.32 0.05
CA ALA A 112 -3.29 -20.11 -0.62
C ALA A 112 -3.16 -20.18 -2.16
N ASP A 113 -4.18 -20.68 -2.85
CA ASP A 113 -4.16 -20.84 -4.32
C ASP A 113 -4.19 -19.50 -5.07
N ALA A 114 -4.71 -18.45 -4.43
CA ALA A 114 -4.96 -17.15 -5.03
C ALA A 114 -4.88 -16.05 -3.97
N ARG A 115 -4.70 -14.81 -4.44
CA ARG A 115 -4.87 -13.60 -3.64
C ARG A 115 -6.36 -13.27 -3.60
N ASP A 116 -6.98 -13.38 -2.43
CA ASP A 116 -8.40 -13.12 -2.24
C ASP A 116 -8.62 -11.82 -1.48
N ASN A 117 -9.40 -10.91 -2.05
CA ASN A 117 -9.71 -9.63 -1.43
C ASN A 117 -11.20 -9.44 -1.13
N ARG A 118 -12.04 -10.47 -1.31
CA ARG A 118 -13.49 -10.32 -1.13
C ARG A 118 -13.89 -9.85 0.27
N GLU A 119 -13.13 -10.24 1.29
CA GLU A 119 -13.37 -9.78 2.66
C GLU A 119 -13.10 -8.27 2.85
N ARG A 120 -12.30 -7.63 1.98
CA ARG A 120 -12.10 -6.17 2.00
C ARG A 120 -13.28 -5.40 1.40
N TRP A 121 -14.05 -6.08 0.56
CA TRP A 121 -15.15 -5.51 -0.22
C TRP A 121 -16.41 -6.35 0.01
N PRO A 122 -16.95 -6.33 1.25
CA PRO A 122 -18.05 -7.20 1.65
C PRO A 122 -19.36 -6.89 0.91
N ASP A 123 -19.52 -5.66 0.43
CA ASP A 123 -20.63 -5.23 -0.42
C ASP A 123 -20.13 -5.04 -1.86
N ALA A 124 -20.29 -6.09 -2.67
CA ALA A 124 -19.86 -6.11 -4.07
C ALA A 124 -20.71 -5.17 -4.94
N ASP A 125 -21.98 -4.98 -4.59
CA ASP A 125 -22.91 -4.14 -5.34
C ASP A 125 -22.57 -2.66 -5.10
N GLU A 126 -22.36 -2.26 -3.84
CA GLU A 126 -21.92 -0.90 -3.49
C GLU A 126 -20.58 -0.56 -4.17
N MET A 127 -19.59 -1.46 -4.09
CA MET A 127 -18.32 -1.29 -4.79
C MET A 127 -18.51 -1.14 -6.31
N GLY A 128 -19.37 -1.97 -6.91
CA GLY A 128 -19.67 -1.89 -8.34
C GLY A 128 -20.30 -0.56 -8.75
N GLU A 129 -21.22 -0.02 -7.94
CA GLU A 129 -21.83 1.29 -8.14
C GLU A 129 -20.80 2.43 -8.03
N GLU A 130 -19.91 2.40 -7.04
CA GLU A 130 -18.84 3.39 -6.88
C GLU A 130 -17.87 3.38 -8.07
N ILE A 131 -17.46 2.19 -8.53
CA ILE A 131 -16.58 2.06 -9.69
C ILE A 131 -17.28 2.58 -10.96
N ALA A 132 -18.54 2.20 -11.17
CA ALA A 132 -19.30 2.66 -12.32
C ALA A 132 -19.46 4.20 -12.33
N ALA A 133 -19.70 4.79 -11.15
CA ALA A 133 -19.74 6.23 -10.99
C ALA A 133 -18.38 6.88 -11.31
N ALA A 134 -17.28 6.31 -10.83
CA ALA A 134 -15.92 6.80 -11.10
C ALA A 134 -15.50 6.69 -12.58
N LEU A 135 -16.19 5.85 -13.38
CA LEU A 135 -15.94 5.67 -14.81
C LEU A 135 -16.85 6.52 -15.73
N THR A 136 -17.75 7.31 -15.14
CA THR A 136 -18.74 8.12 -15.85
C THR A 136 -18.15 9.45 -16.35
N ASP A 137 -18.67 9.96 -17.47
CA ASP A 137 -18.31 11.27 -18.07
C ASP A 137 -16.83 11.52 -18.41
N GLY A 138 -16.02 10.45 -18.42
CA GLY A 138 -14.62 10.49 -18.81
C GLY A 138 -14.41 10.94 -20.25
N ARG A 139 -13.43 11.81 -20.46
CA ARG A 139 -13.02 12.33 -21.77
C ARG A 139 -11.86 11.50 -22.29
N ALA A 140 -12.15 10.63 -23.24
CA ALA A 140 -11.12 9.88 -23.94
C ALA A 140 -10.18 10.82 -24.72
N VAL A 141 -8.89 10.59 -24.57
CA VAL A 141 -7.87 11.25 -25.39
C VAL A 141 -7.74 10.45 -26.68
N LYS A 142 -7.95 11.12 -27.82
CA LYS A 142 -7.72 10.50 -29.13
C LYS A 142 -6.25 10.11 -29.25
N ASN A 143 -5.99 8.82 -29.36
CA ASN A 143 -4.69 8.29 -29.69
C ASN A 143 -4.68 7.86 -31.16
N GLU A 144 -3.87 8.52 -32.00
CA GLU A 144 -3.70 8.12 -33.40
C GLU A 144 -2.79 6.87 -33.52
N GLU A 145 -2.08 6.52 -32.45
CA GLU A 145 -1.25 5.33 -32.32
C GLU A 145 -1.92 4.26 -31.43
N VAL A 146 -1.28 3.09 -31.35
CA VAL A 146 -1.72 2.02 -30.46
C VAL A 146 -1.47 2.42 -29.00
N LEU A 147 -2.52 2.44 -28.18
CA LEU A 147 -2.40 2.68 -26.74
C LEU A 147 -1.50 1.62 -26.08
N ARG A 148 -0.36 2.06 -25.53
CA ARG A 148 0.60 1.19 -24.82
C ARG A 148 0.42 1.20 -23.31
N GLY A 149 -0.13 2.26 -22.75
CA GLY A 149 -0.38 2.33 -21.33
C GLY A 149 -1.11 3.58 -20.88
N VAL A 150 -1.55 3.55 -19.63
CA VAL A 150 -2.19 4.65 -18.92
C VAL A 150 -1.57 4.81 -17.54
N ILE A 151 -1.65 6.02 -17.00
CA ILE A 151 -1.36 6.29 -15.59
C ILE A 151 -2.70 6.60 -14.93
N ALA A 152 -3.00 5.92 -13.84
CA ALA A 152 -4.21 6.12 -13.06
C ALA A 152 -3.89 6.07 -11.56
N PRO A 153 -4.59 6.84 -10.72
CA PRO A 153 -4.35 6.83 -9.27
C PRO A 153 -4.71 5.48 -8.65
N HIS A 154 -4.41 5.31 -7.37
CA HIS A 154 -4.94 4.23 -6.51
C HIS A 154 -5.60 4.81 -5.25
N LEU A 155 -6.30 5.92 -5.43
CA LEU A 155 -7.17 6.50 -4.41
C LEU A 155 -8.50 5.74 -4.34
N ASP A 156 -9.22 5.94 -3.24
CA ASP A 156 -10.64 5.56 -3.18
C ASP A 156 -11.40 6.08 -4.40
N TYR A 157 -12.34 5.28 -4.92
CA TYR A 157 -12.98 5.57 -6.21
C TYR A 157 -13.61 6.97 -6.28
N PRO A 158 -14.34 7.45 -5.26
CA PRO A 158 -14.90 8.80 -5.29
C PRO A 158 -13.83 9.89 -5.40
N ARG A 159 -12.73 9.79 -4.65
CA ARG A 159 -11.65 10.79 -4.66
C ARG A 159 -10.85 10.77 -5.97
N GLY A 160 -10.62 9.59 -6.55
CA GLY A 160 -9.91 9.44 -7.81
C GLY A 160 -10.77 9.60 -9.07
N ALA A 161 -12.09 9.74 -8.93
CA ALA A 161 -13.07 9.62 -10.01
C ALA A 161 -12.73 10.44 -11.27
N PRO A 162 -12.36 11.74 -11.20
CA PRO A 162 -12.05 12.50 -12.42
C PRO A 162 -10.89 11.92 -13.22
N CYS A 163 -9.86 11.39 -12.54
CA CYS A 163 -8.70 10.79 -13.16
C CYS A 163 -9.01 9.39 -13.70
N TYR A 164 -9.75 8.57 -12.94
CA TYR A 164 -10.22 7.28 -13.39
C TYR A 164 -11.07 7.40 -14.65
N ALA A 165 -12.03 8.34 -14.66
CA ALA A 165 -12.91 8.59 -15.78
C ALA A 165 -12.13 8.87 -17.09
N ASP A 166 -11.22 9.83 -17.10
CA ASP A 166 -10.47 10.22 -18.31
C ASP A 166 -9.51 9.08 -18.77
N ALA A 167 -8.78 8.45 -17.85
CA ALA A 167 -7.83 7.37 -18.18
C ALA A 167 -8.55 6.13 -18.73
N TYR A 168 -9.60 5.67 -18.06
CA TYR A 168 -10.32 4.47 -18.45
C TYR A 168 -11.32 4.71 -19.60
N ALA A 169 -11.77 5.95 -19.85
CA ALA A 169 -12.47 6.28 -21.10
C ALA A 169 -11.54 6.10 -22.31
N THR A 170 -10.28 6.53 -22.20
CA THR A 170 -9.26 6.31 -23.24
C THR A 170 -8.99 4.82 -23.45
N LEU A 171 -8.87 4.05 -22.36
CA LEU A 171 -8.70 2.60 -22.44
C LEU A 171 -9.92 1.90 -23.08
N ARG A 172 -11.14 2.34 -22.75
CA ARG A 172 -12.39 1.82 -23.32
C ARG A 172 -12.45 2.01 -24.83
N GLU A 173 -12.07 3.18 -25.34
CA GLU A 173 -12.02 3.43 -26.78
C GLU A 173 -10.97 2.57 -27.49
N ALA A 174 -9.85 2.28 -26.82
CA ALA A 174 -8.84 1.37 -27.33
C ALA A 174 -9.29 -0.10 -27.31
N GLY A 175 -10.31 -0.46 -26.55
CA GLY A 175 -10.83 -1.83 -26.40
C GLY A 175 -9.99 -2.72 -25.45
N PRO A 176 -10.45 -3.96 -25.17
CA PRO A 176 -9.79 -4.87 -24.24
C PRO A 176 -8.46 -5.43 -24.77
N ALA A 177 -7.49 -5.62 -23.88
CA ALA A 177 -6.17 -6.19 -24.16
C ALA A 177 -6.12 -7.66 -23.71
N ASP A 178 -5.20 -8.45 -24.28
CA ASP A 178 -4.98 -9.84 -23.85
C ASP A 178 -4.31 -9.86 -22.47
N ARG A 179 -3.42 -8.90 -22.22
CA ARG A 179 -2.65 -8.77 -20.98
C ARG A 179 -2.62 -7.32 -20.47
N TYR A 180 -2.82 -7.16 -19.16
CA TYR A 180 -2.57 -5.89 -18.47
C TYR A 180 -1.38 -6.02 -17.51
N VAL A 181 -0.32 -5.25 -17.75
CA VAL A 181 0.77 -5.12 -16.79
C VAL A 181 0.41 -4.02 -15.82
N ILE A 182 0.26 -4.33 -14.53
CA ILE A 182 -0.16 -3.37 -13.51
C ILE A 182 1.00 -3.16 -12.55
N LEU A 183 1.56 -1.95 -12.60
CA LEU A 183 2.65 -1.51 -11.74
C LEU A 183 2.06 -0.72 -10.58
N GLY A 184 2.15 -1.25 -9.36
CA GLY A 184 1.62 -0.62 -8.16
C GLY A 184 2.72 -0.22 -7.17
N THR A 185 2.41 0.67 -6.24
CA THR A 185 3.32 1.02 -5.14
C THR A 185 3.32 -0.08 -4.07
N ASN A 186 4.49 -0.39 -3.50
CA ASN A 186 4.59 -1.22 -2.29
C ASN A 186 4.44 -0.35 -1.02
N HIS A 187 3.22 -0.12 -0.53
CA HIS A 187 2.97 0.77 0.61
C HIS A 187 3.35 0.15 1.95
N PHE A 188 3.13 -1.15 2.09
CA PHE A 188 3.15 -1.83 3.39
C PHE A 188 4.06 -3.06 3.45
N GLY A 189 4.62 -3.46 2.30
CA GLY A 189 5.50 -4.62 2.19
C GLY A 189 6.88 -4.39 2.79
N ARG A 190 7.66 -5.48 2.85
CA ARG A 190 9.02 -5.47 3.41
C ARG A 190 10.11 -5.41 2.35
N SER A 191 9.78 -5.63 1.08
CA SER A 191 10.77 -5.64 0.01
C SER A 191 11.30 -4.24 -0.32
N HIS A 192 12.58 -4.17 -0.67
CA HIS A 192 13.22 -2.99 -1.26
C HIS A 192 13.35 -3.08 -2.78
N SER A 193 12.92 -4.18 -3.40
CA SER A 193 13.03 -4.46 -4.84
C SER A 193 11.65 -4.51 -5.51
N VAL A 194 11.62 -4.77 -6.81
CA VAL A 194 10.37 -5.13 -7.49
C VAL A 194 9.87 -6.48 -6.95
N VAL A 195 8.56 -6.56 -6.68
CA VAL A 195 7.89 -7.78 -6.21
C VAL A 195 6.73 -8.13 -7.11
N ALA A 196 6.84 -9.23 -7.84
CA ALA A 196 5.74 -9.78 -8.63
C ALA A 196 4.97 -10.86 -7.86
N THR A 197 3.81 -11.24 -8.37
CA THR A 197 3.05 -12.37 -7.84
C THR A 197 2.55 -13.29 -8.95
N ARG A 198 2.60 -14.59 -8.69
CA ARG A 198 2.00 -15.64 -9.52
C ARG A 198 0.59 -16.00 -9.04
N LYS A 199 0.09 -15.36 -7.98
CA LYS A 199 -1.24 -15.65 -7.46
C LYS A 199 -2.28 -14.93 -8.29
N ASP A 200 -3.25 -15.68 -8.76
CA ASP A 200 -4.42 -15.13 -9.42
C ASP A 200 -5.21 -14.27 -8.43
N PHE A 201 -5.94 -13.27 -8.93
CA PHE A 201 -6.70 -12.35 -8.10
C PHE A 201 -8.15 -12.83 -8.05
N VAL A 202 -8.65 -13.09 -6.84
CA VAL A 202 -10.06 -13.39 -6.59
C VAL A 202 -10.68 -12.14 -5.99
N THR A 203 -11.60 -11.53 -6.74
CA THR A 203 -12.30 -10.30 -6.38
C THR A 203 -13.81 -10.54 -6.22
N PRO A 204 -14.56 -9.56 -5.66
CA PRO A 204 -16.02 -9.65 -5.67
C PRO A 204 -16.61 -9.74 -7.08
N LEU A 205 -15.91 -9.23 -8.10
CA LEU A 205 -16.34 -9.22 -9.50
C LEU A 205 -15.92 -10.47 -10.28
N GLY A 206 -15.11 -11.35 -9.68
CA GLY A 206 -14.67 -12.60 -10.28
C GLY A 206 -13.17 -12.82 -10.18
N ARG A 207 -12.68 -13.87 -10.85
CA ARG A 207 -11.27 -14.26 -10.83
C ARG A 207 -10.55 -13.74 -12.05
N VAL A 208 -9.36 -13.16 -11.86
CA VAL A 208 -8.45 -12.75 -12.92
C VAL A 208 -7.15 -13.54 -12.81
N GLY A 209 -6.75 -14.19 -13.90
CA GLY A 209 -5.53 -14.98 -13.96
C GLY A 209 -4.28 -14.11 -14.04
N THR A 210 -3.19 -14.55 -13.45
CA THR A 210 -1.86 -13.99 -13.72
C THR A 210 -1.24 -14.68 -14.93
N ASP A 211 -0.56 -13.93 -15.80
CA ASP A 211 0.21 -14.53 -16.88
C ASP A 211 1.53 -15.07 -16.31
N ARG A 212 1.44 -16.30 -15.80
CA ARG A 212 2.56 -16.99 -15.13
C ARG A 212 3.73 -17.23 -16.07
N ALA A 213 3.47 -17.49 -17.36
CA ALA A 213 4.53 -17.76 -18.32
C ALA A 213 5.36 -16.49 -18.58
N PHE A 214 4.68 -15.35 -18.74
CA PHE A 214 5.33 -14.06 -18.86
C PHE A 214 6.11 -13.69 -17.59
N LEU A 215 5.52 -13.92 -16.42
CA LEU A 215 6.15 -13.66 -15.12
C LEU A 215 7.42 -14.50 -14.88
N GLU A 216 7.40 -15.79 -15.19
CA GLU A 216 8.57 -16.67 -15.01
C GLU A 216 9.72 -16.31 -15.97
N GLU A 217 9.41 -15.97 -17.22
CA GLU A 217 10.41 -15.46 -18.17
C GLU A 217 10.99 -14.12 -17.70
N LEU A 218 10.16 -13.21 -17.20
CA LEU A 218 10.58 -11.92 -16.66
C LEU A 218 11.49 -12.09 -15.44
N ASP A 219 11.13 -12.97 -14.51
CA ASP A 219 11.95 -13.31 -13.34
C ASP A 219 13.34 -13.84 -13.77
N SER A 220 13.39 -14.70 -14.79
CA SER A 220 14.66 -15.21 -15.31
C SER A 220 15.58 -14.11 -15.88
N ARG A 221 15.00 -13.11 -16.54
CA ARG A 221 15.73 -12.02 -17.21
C ARG A 221 16.35 -11.05 -16.23
N VAL A 222 15.71 -10.85 -15.09
CA VAL A 222 16.20 -9.98 -14.00
C VAL A 222 17.04 -10.73 -12.98
N GLY A 223 17.38 -12.00 -13.23
CA GLY A 223 18.26 -12.80 -12.37
C GLY A 223 17.56 -13.50 -11.20
N GLY A 224 16.23 -13.49 -11.15
CA GLY A 224 15.40 -14.12 -10.13
C GLY A 224 15.05 -13.21 -8.95
N GLY A 225 14.17 -13.71 -8.08
CA GLY A 225 13.82 -13.08 -6.79
C GLY A 225 12.57 -12.20 -6.82
N LEU A 226 11.87 -12.09 -7.95
CA LEU A 226 10.62 -11.32 -8.04
C LEU A 226 9.53 -11.86 -7.10
N PHE A 227 9.60 -13.13 -6.69
CA PHE A 227 8.58 -13.79 -5.87
C PHE A 227 8.99 -13.97 -4.40
N ASP A 228 10.19 -13.52 -3.99
CA ASP A 228 10.71 -13.76 -2.63
C ASP A 228 9.87 -13.07 -1.55
N HIS A 229 9.23 -11.96 -1.91
CA HIS A 229 8.38 -11.16 -1.04
C HIS A 229 6.91 -11.18 -1.48
N GLU A 230 6.44 -12.27 -2.10
CA GLU A 230 5.08 -12.34 -2.66
C GLU A 230 3.96 -11.99 -1.65
N PHE A 231 4.19 -12.18 -0.35
CA PHE A 231 3.26 -11.77 0.72
C PHE A 231 3.02 -10.25 0.80
N ASP A 232 3.91 -9.41 0.28
CA ASP A 232 3.73 -7.96 0.23
C ASP A 232 2.44 -7.58 -0.54
N HIS A 233 1.98 -8.42 -1.46
CA HIS A 233 0.72 -8.24 -2.18
C HIS A 233 -0.54 -8.44 -1.32
N ASP A 234 -0.46 -9.08 -0.14
CA ASP A 234 -1.67 -9.43 0.65
C ASP A 234 -2.43 -8.18 1.08
N ALA A 235 -1.74 -7.19 1.65
CA ALA A 235 -2.37 -5.97 2.14
C ALA A 235 -2.44 -4.85 1.09
N GLU A 236 -1.65 -4.96 0.01
CA GLU A 236 -1.50 -3.89 -0.96
C GLU A 236 -2.76 -3.69 -1.81
N HIS A 237 -3.12 -2.43 -2.09
CA HIS A 237 -4.36 -2.05 -2.77
C HIS A 237 -4.10 -1.40 -4.15
N SER A 238 -2.89 -0.90 -4.41
CA SER A 238 -2.57 -0.17 -5.64
C SER A 238 -2.93 -0.93 -6.92
N ILE A 239 -2.54 -2.21 -7.00
CA ILE A 239 -2.89 -3.10 -8.12
C ILE A 239 -4.37 -3.50 -8.07
N GLU A 240 -4.87 -3.82 -6.88
CA GLU A 240 -6.23 -4.32 -6.65
C GLU A 240 -7.30 -3.37 -7.21
N LEU A 241 -7.17 -2.08 -6.98
CA LEU A 241 -8.14 -1.10 -7.47
C LEU A 241 -8.20 -1.07 -9.00
N GLN A 242 -7.06 -1.22 -9.69
CA GLN A 242 -7.01 -1.29 -11.15
C GLN A 242 -7.66 -2.57 -11.69
N VAL A 243 -7.49 -3.70 -10.99
CA VAL A 243 -8.13 -4.96 -11.37
C VAL A 243 -9.66 -4.83 -11.34
N HIS A 244 -10.23 -4.20 -10.29
CA HIS A 244 -11.67 -3.97 -10.25
C HIS A 244 -12.14 -3.02 -11.36
N LEU A 245 -11.40 -1.94 -11.63
CA LEU A 245 -11.71 -1.02 -12.74
C LEU A 245 -11.71 -1.75 -14.09
N LEU A 246 -10.75 -2.64 -14.33
CA LEU A 246 -10.69 -3.46 -15.55
C LEU A 246 -11.87 -4.44 -15.66
N GLN A 247 -12.21 -5.14 -14.58
CA GLN A 247 -13.35 -6.07 -14.54
C GLN A 247 -14.68 -5.34 -14.78
N THR A 248 -14.84 -4.13 -14.25
CA THR A 248 -16.03 -3.30 -14.51
C THR A 248 -16.03 -2.72 -15.92
N LEU A 249 -14.87 -2.32 -16.46
CA LEU A 249 -14.77 -1.74 -17.79
C LEU A 249 -15.01 -2.78 -18.90
N PHE A 250 -14.55 -4.01 -18.69
CA PHE A 250 -14.61 -5.10 -19.67
C PHE A 250 -15.17 -6.40 -19.05
N PRO A 251 -16.46 -6.43 -18.66
CA PRO A 251 -17.04 -7.55 -17.91
C PRO A 251 -17.06 -8.88 -18.68
N ASP A 252 -17.07 -8.82 -20.02
CA ASP A 252 -17.10 -9.99 -20.91
C ASP A 252 -15.72 -10.34 -21.49
N ALA A 253 -14.67 -9.57 -21.20
CA ALA A 253 -13.34 -9.82 -21.75
C ALA A 253 -12.56 -10.80 -20.87
N GLU A 254 -11.95 -11.81 -21.50
CA GLU A 254 -10.93 -12.63 -20.86
C GLU A 254 -9.57 -11.93 -21.02
N PHE A 255 -8.91 -11.64 -19.90
CA PHE A 255 -7.56 -11.07 -19.88
C PHE A 255 -6.77 -11.64 -18.71
N GLU A 256 -5.44 -11.61 -18.84
CA GLU A 256 -4.51 -11.93 -17.76
C GLU A 256 -3.81 -10.66 -17.26
N ILE A 257 -3.25 -10.73 -16.05
CA ILE A 257 -2.48 -9.64 -15.47
C ILE A 257 -1.03 -10.04 -15.19
N VAL A 258 -0.14 -9.06 -15.28
CA VAL A 258 1.22 -9.12 -14.73
C VAL A 258 1.28 -8.06 -13.64
N ALA A 259 1.23 -8.49 -12.39
CA ALA A 259 1.14 -7.63 -11.21
C ALA A 259 2.51 -7.49 -10.56
N ALA A 260 3.03 -6.27 -10.47
CA ALA A 260 4.31 -5.97 -9.85
C ALA A 260 4.22 -4.75 -8.92
N LEU A 261 4.67 -4.91 -7.68
CA LEU A 261 4.88 -3.82 -6.75
C LEU A 261 6.27 -3.23 -6.98
N CYS A 262 6.33 -1.92 -7.15
CA CYS A 262 7.54 -1.17 -7.43
C CYS A 262 8.01 -0.43 -6.17
N PRO A 263 9.32 -0.44 -5.87
CA PRO A 263 9.90 0.40 -4.84
C PRO A 263 9.94 1.88 -5.30
N ASP A 264 10.18 2.79 -4.36
CA ASP A 264 10.33 4.23 -4.66
C ASP A 264 11.65 4.50 -5.44
N PRO A 265 11.58 4.90 -6.73
CA PRO A 265 12.77 5.19 -7.53
C PRO A 265 13.44 6.53 -7.18
N CYS A 266 12.76 7.40 -6.41
CA CYS A 266 13.27 8.72 -6.01
C CYS A 266 14.13 8.64 -4.74
N GLY A 267 14.25 7.46 -4.14
CA GLY A 267 15.10 7.21 -2.99
C GLY A 267 16.60 7.39 -3.28
N PRO A 268 17.44 7.32 -2.23
CA PRO A 268 18.89 7.57 -2.35
C PRO A 268 19.63 6.56 -3.23
N THR A 269 19.02 5.40 -3.51
CA THR A 269 19.58 4.34 -4.37
C THR A 269 19.05 4.35 -5.79
N GLY A 270 18.19 5.31 -6.16
CA GLY A 270 17.56 5.36 -7.47
C GLY A 270 16.67 4.13 -7.68
N THR A 271 16.88 3.40 -8.78
CA THR A 271 16.13 2.18 -9.11
C THR A 271 16.60 0.93 -8.37
N ALA A 272 17.77 0.99 -7.73
CA ALA A 272 18.39 -0.17 -7.11
C ALA A 272 17.80 -0.45 -5.72
N PRO A 273 17.64 -1.73 -5.34
CA PRO A 273 17.15 -2.10 -4.02
C PRO A 273 18.12 -1.64 -2.94
N ALA A 274 17.60 -0.98 -1.90
CA ALA A 274 18.40 -0.35 -0.86
C ALA A 274 19.27 -1.33 -0.03
N ASP A 275 18.83 -2.58 0.09
CA ASP A 275 19.55 -3.65 0.78
C ASP A 275 20.42 -4.51 -0.15
N GLY A 276 20.40 -4.22 -1.45
CA GLY A 276 21.11 -4.95 -2.49
C GLY A 276 20.52 -6.31 -2.85
N ASN A 277 19.31 -6.64 -2.38
CA ASN A 277 18.64 -7.92 -2.67
C ASN A 277 17.43 -7.72 -3.59
N GLY A 278 17.22 -8.66 -4.52
CA GLY A 278 16.10 -8.63 -5.46
C GLY A 278 16.36 -7.80 -6.73
N ALA A 279 15.34 -7.69 -7.58
CA ALA A 279 15.43 -7.06 -8.89
C ALA A 279 15.46 -5.51 -8.82
N ASP A 280 16.40 -4.90 -9.54
CA ASP A 280 16.43 -3.46 -9.81
C ASP A 280 15.23 -3.04 -10.67
N LEU A 281 14.60 -1.91 -10.35
CA LEU A 281 13.40 -1.43 -11.05
C LEU A 281 13.67 -1.01 -12.51
N GLY A 282 14.86 -0.47 -12.79
CA GLY A 282 15.27 -0.10 -14.14
C GLY A 282 15.55 -1.33 -15.00
N GLU A 283 16.30 -2.30 -14.49
CA GLU A 283 16.53 -3.59 -15.17
C GLU A 283 15.21 -4.34 -15.41
N PHE A 284 14.30 -4.32 -14.43
CA PHE A 284 12.95 -4.85 -14.58
C PHE A 284 12.18 -4.13 -15.69
N ALA A 285 12.21 -2.79 -15.73
CA ALA A 285 11.50 -2.00 -16.73
C ALA A 285 12.03 -2.25 -18.15
N ASP A 286 13.35 -2.36 -18.31
CA ASP A 286 14.00 -2.68 -19.59
C ASP A 286 13.60 -4.09 -20.06
N ALA A 287 13.69 -5.09 -19.18
CA ALA A 287 13.29 -6.47 -19.51
C ALA A 287 11.80 -6.55 -19.88
N LEU A 288 10.93 -5.87 -19.13
CA LEU A 288 9.50 -5.78 -19.40
C LEU A 288 9.23 -5.16 -20.78
N ALA A 289 9.91 -4.05 -21.10
CA ALA A 289 9.75 -3.38 -22.39
C ALA A 289 10.19 -4.26 -23.57
N GLU A 290 11.33 -4.94 -23.44
CA GLU A 290 11.81 -5.90 -24.45
C GLU A 290 10.83 -7.05 -24.66
N MET A 291 10.30 -7.62 -23.57
CA MET A 291 9.33 -8.70 -23.64
C MET A 291 8.04 -8.26 -24.33
N ILE A 292 7.47 -7.12 -23.94
CA ILE A 292 6.27 -6.55 -24.57
C ILE A 292 6.50 -6.28 -26.07
N ALA A 293 7.68 -5.79 -26.46
CA ALA A 293 8.00 -5.50 -27.85
C ALA A 293 8.14 -6.76 -28.72
N SER A 294 8.55 -7.88 -28.11
CA SER A 294 8.74 -9.17 -28.79
C SER A 294 7.51 -10.07 -28.78
N ASP A 295 6.52 -9.77 -27.93
CA ASP A 295 5.28 -10.54 -27.78
C ASP A 295 4.23 -10.12 -28.82
N HIS A 296 3.41 -11.08 -29.24
CA HIS A 296 2.26 -10.87 -30.11
C HIS A 296 0.98 -10.54 -29.33
N ALA A 297 0.93 -10.84 -28.03
CA ALA A 297 -0.20 -10.49 -27.17
C ALA A 297 -0.35 -8.97 -27.07
N ARG A 298 -1.57 -8.47 -27.23
CA ARG A 298 -1.88 -7.07 -27.00
C ARG A 298 -1.73 -6.79 -25.50
N THR A 299 -0.64 -6.11 -25.15
CA THR A 299 -0.32 -5.74 -23.77
C THR A 299 -0.53 -4.24 -23.54
N VAL A 300 -1.21 -3.89 -22.45
CA VAL A 300 -1.36 -2.50 -21.97
C VAL A 300 -0.74 -2.39 -20.57
N VAL A 301 0.08 -1.36 -20.36
CA VAL A 301 0.69 -1.07 -19.06
C VAL A 301 -0.18 -0.07 -18.29
N ILE A 302 -0.48 -0.37 -17.04
CA ILE A 302 -1.16 0.53 -16.10
C ILE A 302 -0.16 0.86 -15.01
N ALA A 303 0.33 2.09 -15.01
CA ALA A 303 1.04 2.63 -13.86
C ALA A 303 0.00 3.12 -12.86
N SER A 304 -0.19 2.35 -11.79
CA SER A 304 -1.04 2.74 -10.67
C SER A 304 -0.24 3.64 -9.75
N ALA A 305 -0.40 4.95 -9.92
CA ALA A 305 0.39 5.96 -9.21
C ALA A 305 -0.43 7.21 -8.93
N ASP A 306 -0.37 7.64 -7.67
CA ASP A 306 -0.78 8.98 -7.27
C ASP A 306 0.35 9.98 -7.56
N PHE A 307 0.00 11.25 -7.72
CA PHE A 307 0.98 12.34 -7.86
C PHE A 307 1.34 12.91 -6.48
N SER A 308 1.49 14.24 -6.36
CA SER A 308 2.01 14.87 -5.15
C SER A 308 1.11 14.63 -3.94
N HIS A 309 1.72 14.11 -2.87
CA HIS A 309 1.13 14.08 -1.54
C HIS A 309 1.54 15.33 -0.78
N VAL A 310 0.64 16.30 -0.68
CA VAL A 310 0.93 17.65 -0.18
C VAL A 310 0.35 17.87 1.22
N GLY A 311 1.15 18.49 2.09
CA GLY A 311 0.78 18.91 3.43
C GLY A 311 1.61 18.27 4.54
N GLN A 312 1.48 18.79 5.76
CA GLN A 312 2.31 18.40 6.91
C GLN A 312 2.23 16.90 7.25
N ARG A 313 1.09 16.24 6.95
CA ARG A 313 0.94 14.79 7.10
C ARG A 313 1.93 14.00 6.23
N PHE A 314 2.37 14.59 5.12
CA PHE A 314 3.26 13.97 4.13
C PHE A 314 4.70 14.51 4.20
N GLY A 315 5.02 15.32 5.22
CA GLY A 315 6.38 15.79 5.48
C GLY A 315 6.68 17.23 5.06
N ASP A 316 5.69 17.97 4.54
CA ASP A 316 5.88 19.41 4.26
C ASP A 316 6.07 20.20 5.57
N GLU A 317 7.05 21.10 5.59
CA GLU A 317 7.34 21.94 6.76
C GLU A 317 6.24 22.99 7.00
N ASP A 318 5.70 23.54 5.91
CA ASP A 318 4.71 24.61 5.95
C ASP A 318 3.31 24.08 6.30
N PRO A 319 2.54 24.81 7.13
CA PRO A 319 1.17 24.43 7.44
C PRO A 319 0.27 24.44 6.20
N THR A 320 -0.61 23.44 6.11
CA THR A 320 -1.65 23.34 5.09
C THR A 320 -2.75 24.38 5.36
N THR A 321 -2.50 25.65 5.06
CA THR A 321 -3.46 26.76 5.23
C THR A 321 -4.46 26.82 4.07
N GLU A 322 -5.58 27.53 4.26
CA GLU A 322 -6.55 27.79 3.16
C GLU A 322 -5.87 28.47 1.96
N ASP A 323 -5.00 29.46 2.22
CA ASP A 323 -4.24 30.17 1.17
C ASP A 323 -3.30 29.23 0.42
N PHE A 324 -2.65 28.31 1.13
CA PHE A 324 -1.81 27.29 0.50
C PHE A 324 -2.65 26.37 -0.39
N LEU A 325 -3.75 25.82 0.14
CA LEU A 325 -4.65 24.94 -0.60
C LEU A 325 -5.24 25.59 -1.86
N ALA A 326 -5.53 26.89 -1.81
CA ALA A 326 -5.99 27.65 -2.98
C ALA A 326 -4.94 27.72 -4.11
N ASN A 327 -3.65 27.64 -3.78
CA ASN A 327 -2.55 27.67 -4.75
C ASN A 327 -2.18 26.29 -5.31
N VAL A 328 -2.46 25.21 -4.58
CA VAL A 328 -2.10 23.83 -5.00
C VAL A 328 -3.11 23.24 -5.99
N GLY A 329 -4.25 23.92 -6.22
CA GLY A 329 -5.20 23.53 -7.26
C GLY A 329 -6.03 22.30 -6.88
N LEU A 330 -6.73 22.35 -5.75
CA LEU A 330 -7.85 21.45 -5.51
C LEU A 330 -9.02 21.89 -6.40
N TYR A 331 -9.38 21.06 -7.38
CA TYR A 331 -10.60 21.22 -8.17
C TYR A 331 -11.85 20.92 -7.34
#